data_AF-A0A2M7TEX5-F1
#
_entry.id   AF-A0A2M7TEX5-F1
#
_cell.length_a   1.000
_cell.length_b   1.000
_cell.length_c   1.000
_cell.angle_alpha   90.00
_cell.angle_beta   90.00
_cell.angle_gamma   90.00
#
_symmetry.space_group_name_H-M   'P 1'
#
loop_
_entity.id
_entity.type
_entity.pdbx_description
1 polymer ?
#
loop_
_entity_poly.entity_id
_entity_poly.type
_entity_poly.pdbx_seq_one_letter_code
_entity_poly.pdbx_strand_id
1 'polypeptide(L)'
;MIKTFYSQDELNKIITNIAMRRGWDFSNMNTERQPVPWEYLDVVSHYLKPTDSILDVGTGGGEKLISLAKYYGQGVGIDIDPQMVTVAKENARNTDNASFYVDSEKLEKTNGNFDVILCRQAPFDSATIYNHLSLRGYFITQQVGEKNMSNIKKVLNMEKSEPVITSQQLLGAGFKLISFMEYNVEYVVKDIESLVFWLKALDMLHSDLDGAVVVADADVLNKILGGNVDVTRGNIGC
;
A
#
# COMPACT_ATOMS: atom_id res chain seq x y z
N MET A 1 18.38 -25.95 1.46
CA MET A 1 17.62 -26.05 0.19
C MET A 1 16.25 -25.44 0.45
N ILE A 2 15.85 -24.41 -0.30
CA ILE A 2 14.53 -23.77 -0.13
C ILE A 2 13.48 -24.74 -0.67
N LYS A 3 12.44 -25.03 0.12
CA LYS A 3 11.33 -25.88 -0.30
C LYS A 3 10.48 -25.11 -1.32
N THR A 4 10.38 -25.63 -2.55
CA THR A 4 9.69 -24.97 -3.67
C THR A 4 8.41 -25.70 -4.09
N PHE A 5 7.99 -26.72 -3.35
CA PHE A 5 6.81 -27.52 -3.64
C PHE A 5 6.07 -27.84 -2.34
N TYR A 6 4.76 -27.60 -2.30
CA TYR A 6 3.87 -27.86 -1.17
C TYR A 6 2.68 -28.69 -1.63
N SER A 7 2.26 -29.66 -0.82
CA SER A 7 0.96 -30.31 -1.03
C SER A 7 -0.18 -29.39 -0.55
N GLN A 8 -1.42 -29.68 -0.98
CA GLN A 8 -2.59 -28.94 -0.50
C GLN A 8 -2.75 -29.00 1.02
N ASP A 9 -2.47 -30.15 1.64
CA ASP A 9 -2.53 -30.31 3.10
C ASP A 9 -1.49 -29.45 3.83
N GLU A 10 -0.29 -29.30 3.25
CA GLU A 10 0.75 -28.43 3.81
C GLU A 10 0.36 -26.97 3.70
N LEU A 11 -0.15 -26.54 2.53
CA LEU A 11 -0.64 -25.19 2.32
C LEU A 11 -1.79 -24.85 3.29
N ASN A 12 -2.76 -25.76 3.44
CA ASN A 12 -3.87 -25.58 4.38
C ASN A 12 -3.37 -25.40 5.82
N LYS A 13 -2.40 -26.21 6.26
CA LYS A 13 -1.79 -26.06 7.60
C LYS A 13 -1.11 -24.71 7.78
N ILE A 14 -0.38 -24.24 6.76
CA ILE A 14 0.25 -22.91 6.77
C ILE A 14 -0.84 -21.84 6.91
N ILE A 15 -1.88 -21.89 6.09
CA ILE A 15 -3.00 -20.93 6.08
C ILE A 15 -3.70 -20.84 7.45
N THR A 16 -3.87 -21.97 8.14
CA THR A 16 -4.49 -22.03 9.48
C THR A 16 -3.59 -21.45 10.57
N ASN A 17 -2.27 -21.58 10.44
CA ASN A 17 -1.32 -21.16 11.48
C ASN A 17 -0.84 -19.71 11.33
N ILE A 18 -1.07 -19.08 10.18
CA ILE A 18 -0.71 -17.68 9.95
C ILE A 18 -1.65 -16.75 10.73
N ALA A 19 -1.05 -15.77 11.42
CA ALA A 19 -1.79 -14.75 12.15
C ALA A 19 -2.72 -13.93 11.25
N MET A 20 -3.83 -13.45 11.80
CA MET A 20 -4.69 -12.49 11.11
C MET A 20 -3.99 -11.14 11.02
N ARG A 21 -4.02 -10.52 9.83
CA ARG A 21 -3.54 -9.15 9.62
C ARG A 21 -4.43 -8.16 10.37
N ARG A 22 -3.82 -7.13 10.96
CA ARG A 22 -4.50 -5.97 11.55
C ARG A 22 -4.11 -4.72 10.77
N GLY A 23 -5.08 -3.98 10.22
CA GLY A 23 -4.78 -2.83 9.35
C GLY A 23 -3.90 -3.23 8.16
N TRP A 24 -3.13 -2.31 7.59
CA TRP A 24 -2.18 -2.62 6.50
C TRP A 24 -0.76 -2.86 7.05
N ASP A 25 -0.67 -3.57 8.17
CA ASP A 25 0.59 -3.90 8.83
C ASP A 25 1.21 -5.23 8.33
N PHE A 26 2.38 -5.12 7.72
CA PHE A 26 3.20 -6.24 7.24
C PHE A 26 4.54 -6.36 7.97
N SER A 27 4.72 -5.66 9.10
CA SER A 27 5.98 -5.60 9.85
C SER A 27 6.48 -6.97 10.32
N ASN A 28 5.58 -7.95 10.49
CA ASN A 28 5.93 -9.31 10.88
C ASN A 28 6.40 -10.19 9.72
N MET A 29 6.35 -9.71 8.47
CA MET A 29 6.84 -10.49 7.34
C MET A 29 8.37 -10.51 7.30
N ASN A 30 8.92 -11.69 7.07
CA ASN A 30 10.34 -11.88 6.84
C ASN A 30 10.69 -11.52 5.39
N THR A 31 11.05 -10.27 5.17
CA THR A 31 11.35 -9.74 3.84
C THR A 31 12.70 -9.06 3.79
N GLU A 32 13.22 -8.96 2.58
CA GLU A 32 14.33 -8.08 2.23
C GLU A 32 13.93 -7.27 1.01
N ARG A 33 14.31 -6.01 0.98
CA ARG A 33 14.02 -5.08 -0.11
C ARG A 33 15.33 -4.44 -0.52
N GLN A 34 15.57 -4.35 -1.82
CA GLN A 34 16.71 -3.58 -2.31
C GLN A 34 16.60 -2.09 -1.94
N PRO A 35 17.72 -1.37 -1.79
CA PRO A 35 17.68 0.08 -1.58
C PRO A 35 16.90 0.80 -2.66
N VAL A 36 16.21 1.87 -2.28
CA VAL A 36 15.40 2.68 -3.19
C VAL A 36 15.90 4.12 -3.26
N PRO A 37 15.68 4.83 -4.37
CA PRO A 37 16.14 6.21 -4.51
C PRO A 37 15.41 7.21 -3.60
N TRP A 38 14.21 6.85 -3.13
CA TRP A 38 13.42 7.67 -2.20
C TRP A 38 12.36 6.82 -1.47
N GLU A 39 12.05 7.23 -0.25
CA GLU A 39 10.94 6.69 0.55
C GLU A 39 9.78 7.70 0.62
N TYR A 40 8.55 7.20 0.53
CA TYR A 40 7.36 8.04 0.46
C TYR A 40 7.21 8.96 1.67
N LEU A 41 7.36 8.42 2.89
CA LEU A 41 7.23 9.21 4.11
C LEU A 41 8.32 10.27 4.25
N ASP A 42 9.53 9.98 3.75
CA ASP A 42 10.60 10.96 3.72
C ASP A 42 10.21 12.11 2.79
N VAL A 43 9.75 11.81 1.56
CA VAL A 43 9.25 12.85 0.63
C VAL A 43 8.13 13.66 1.28
N VAL A 44 7.09 13.01 1.82
CA VAL A 44 5.95 13.69 2.46
C VAL A 44 6.43 14.64 3.55
N SER A 45 7.30 14.19 4.46
CA SER A 45 7.75 15.00 5.60
C SER A 45 8.46 16.31 5.19
N HIS A 46 9.07 16.37 4.00
CA HIS A 46 9.71 17.60 3.50
C HIS A 46 8.70 18.67 3.06
N TYR A 47 7.45 18.29 2.79
CA TYR A 47 6.38 19.20 2.39
C TYR A 47 5.43 19.57 3.52
N LEU A 48 5.56 18.94 4.68
CA LEU A 48 4.72 19.21 5.85
C LEU A 48 5.32 20.30 6.75
N LYS A 49 4.43 21.08 7.37
CA LYS A 49 4.75 22.02 8.45
C LYS A 49 3.88 21.72 9.66
N PRO A 50 4.37 21.97 10.89
CA PRO A 50 3.60 21.75 12.12
C PRO A 50 2.27 22.52 12.24
N THR A 51 1.99 23.46 11.33
CA THR A 51 0.75 24.22 11.27
C THR A 51 -0.24 23.69 10.23
N ASP A 52 0.18 22.77 9.36
CA ASP A 52 -0.61 22.34 8.22
C ASP A 52 -1.81 21.51 8.68
N SER A 53 -2.95 21.73 8.01
CA SER A 53 -4.07 20.79 8.01
C SER A 53 -3.85 19.76 6.90
N ILE A 54 -3.98 18.48 7.23
CA ILE A 54 -3.75 17.40 6.26
C ILE A 54 -4.93 16.43 6.15
N LEU A 55 -5.14 15.94 4.93
CA LEU A 55 -6.10 14.89 4.61
C LEU A 55 -5.35 13.67 4.06
N ASP A 56 -5.60 12.48 4.57
CA ASP A 56 -5.08 11.21 4.08
C ASP A 56 -6.24 10.37 3.52
N VAL A 57 -6.31 10.26 2.19
CA VAL A 57 -7.36 9.57 1.45
C VAL A 57 -6.96 8.11 1.23
N GLY A 58 -7.76 7.19 1.77
CA GLY A 58 -7.41 5.77 1.82
C GLY A 58 -6.38 5.49 2.91
N THR A 59 -6.65 5.98 4.12
CA THR A 59 -5.73 5.97 5.26
C THR A 59 -5.46 4.55 5.80
N GLY A 60 -6.28 3.56 5.43
CA GLY A 60 -6.17 2.21 5.95
C GLY A 60 -6.32 2.19 7.48
N GLY A 61 -5.42 1.50 8.15
CA GLY A 61 -5.35 1.50 9.62
C GLY A 61 -4.73 2.77 10.21
N GLY A 62 -4.58 3.85 9.45
CA GLY A 62 -4.06 5.15 9.89
C GLY A 62 -2.57 5.18 10.22
N GLU A 63 -1.84 4.07 10.03
CA GLU A 63 -0.47 3.89 10.53
C GLU A 63 0.49 4.96 9.98
N LYS A 64 0.30 5.35 8.71
CA LYS A 64 1.13 6.34 8.03
C LYS A 64 0.81 7.76 8.51
N LEU A 65 -0.47 8.13 8.55
CA LEU A 65 -0.89 9.42 9.09
C LEU A 65 -0.39 9.61 10.53
N ILE A 66 -0.59 8.61 11.39
CA ILE A 66 -0.13 8.62 12.79
C ILE A 66 1.39 8.78 12.88
N SER A 67 2.16 8.08 12.05
CA SER A 67 3.62 8.18 12.04
C SER A 67 4.13 9.60 11.69
N LEU A 68 3.29 10.40 11.01
CA LEU A 68 3.59 11.77 10.61
C LEU A 68 3.12 12.81 11.64
N ALA A 69 2.49 12.42 12.76
CA ALA A 69 1.81 13.31 13.70
C ALA A 69 2.62 14.52 14.19
N LYS A 70 3.94 14.39 14.28
CA LYS A 70 4.84 15.49 14.70
C LYS A 70 5.12 16.54 13.61
N TYR A 71 4.76 16.26 12.36
CA TYR A 71 5.07 17.10 11.21
C TYR A 71 3.90 17.97 10.76
N TYR A 72 2.71 17.82 11.33
CA TYR A 72 1.51 18.59 10.95
C TYR A 72 0.71 19.07 12.17
N GLY A 73 -0.19 20.03 11.95
CA GLY A 73 -1.01 20.62 13.01
C GLY A 73 -2.27 19.81 13.31
N GLN A 74 -3.03 19.45 12.27
CA GLN A 74 -4.23 18.61 12.37
C GLN A 74 -4.34 17.67 11.16
N GLY A 75 -4.68 16.41 11.42
CA GLY A 75 -4.81 15.37 10.41
C GLY A 75 -6.18 14.72 10.38
N VAL A 76 -6.69 14.48 9.18
CA VAL A 76 -7.90 13.72 8.92
C VAL A 76 -7.54 12.53 8.05
N GLY A 77 -7.78 11.31 8.51
CA GLY A 77 -7.69 10.10 7.70
C GLY A 77 -9.07 9.60 7.34
N ILE A 78 -9.29 9.29 6.07
CA ILE A 78 -10.53 8.66 5.61
C ILE A 78 -10.27 7.33 4.94
N ASP A 79 -11.21 6.41 5.10
CA ASP A 79 -11.23 5.16 4.36
C ASP A 79 -12.66 4.76 4.01
N ILE A 80 -12.84 4.09 2.88
CA ILE A 80 -14.15 3.59 2.47
C ILE A 80 -14.57 2.38 3.32
N ASP A 81 -13.60 1.63 3.84
CA ASP A 81 -13.85 0.47 4.68
C ASP A 81 -14.03 0.89 6.17
N PRO A 82 -15.22 0.68 6.75
CA PRO A 82 -15.46 0.95 8.18
C PRO A 82 -14.54 0.17 9.13
N GLN A 83 -14.07 -1.01 8.73
CA GLN A 83 -13.12 -1.79 9.53
C GLN A 83 -11.76 -1.09 9.61
N MET A 84 -11.25 -0.56 8.49
CA MET A 84 -10.01 0.22 8.45
C MET A 84 -10.09 1.46 9.34
N VAL A 85 -11.20 2.21 9.25
CA VAL A 85 -11.45 3.37 10.13
C VAL A 85 -11.50 2.97 11.61
N THR A 86 -12.09 1.82 11.94
CA THR A 86 -12.11 1.31 13.33
C THR A 86 -10.70 1.02 13.81
N VAL A 87 -9.88 0.33 13.02
CA VAL A 87 -8.47 0.07 13.33
C VAL A 87 -7.68 1.36 13.46
N ALA A 88 -7.90 2.34 12.59
CA ALA A 88 -7.22 3.63 12.63
C ALA A 88 -7.51 4.40 13.93
N LYS A 89 -8.77 4.43 14.37
CA LYS A 89 -9.14 5.01 15.67
C LYS A 89 -8.47 4.30 16.84
N GLU A 90 -8.33 2.98 16.79
CA GLU A 90 -7.63 2.22 17.82
C GLU A 90 -6.13 2.49 17.83
N ASN A 91 -5.51 2.59 16.65
CA ASN A 91 -4.09 2.89 16.51
C ASN A 91 -3.76 4.32 16.97
N ALA A 92 -4.69 5.26 16.77
CA ALA A 92 -4.56 6.67 17.13
C ALA A 92 -4.87 7.01 18.61
N ARG A 93 -5.05 6.01 19.49
CA ARG A 93 -5.40 6.23 20.91
C ARG A 93 -4.46 7.20 21.66
N ASN A 94 -3.22 7.35 21.20
CA ASN A 94 -2.22 8.24 21.78
C ASN A 94 -1.81 9.37 20.81
N THR A 95 -2.67 9.73 19.87
CA THR A 95 -2.40 10.74 18.83
C THR A 95 -3.55 11.75 18.80
N ASP A 96 -3.32 12.90 19.44
CA ASP A 96 -4.38 13.88 19.71
C ASP A 96 -4.74 14.75 18.50
N ASN A 97 -3.87 14.82 17.50
CA ASN A 97 -4.04 15.66 16.32
C ASN A 97 -4.45 14.89 15.07
N ALA A 98 -4.94 13.64 15.21
CA ALA A 98 -5.42 12.84 14.09
C ALA A 98 -6.85 12.34 14.35
N SER A 99 -7.73 12.49 13.35
CA SER A 99 -9.11 11.99 13.41
C SER A 99 -9.43 11.13 12.20
N PHE A 100 -10.33 10.16 12.38
CA PHE A 100 -10.62 9.15 11.35
C PHE A 100 -12.12 8.93 11.18
N TYR A 101 -12.60 8.84 9.94
CA TYR A 101 -14.00 8.51 9.64
C TYR A 101 -14.17 7.90 8.25
N VAL A 102 -15.35 7.34 8.01
CA VAL A 102 -15.68 6.64 6.76
C VAL A 102 -16.10 7.64 5.69
N ASP A 103 -15.32 7.72 4.62
CA ASP A 103 -15.61 8.49 3.41
C ASP A 103 -14.89 7.86 2.20
N SER A 104 -15.32 8.22 0.99
CA SER A 104 -14.71 7.71 -0.25
C SER A 104 -13.78 8.74 -0.88
N GLU A 105 -13.16 8.38 -2.00
CA GLU A 105 -12.37 9.30 -2.82
C GLU A 105 -13.15 10.49 -3.39
N LYS A 106 -14.48 10.45 -3.29
CA LYS A 106 -15.38 11.54 -3.69
C LYS A 106 -15.53 12.61 -2.61
N LEU A 107 -15.00 12.38 -1.40
CA LEU A 107 -14.98 13.35 -0.29
C LEU A 107 -16.37 13.92 0.03
N GLU A 108 -17.41 13.09 0.00
CA GLU A 108 -18.80 13.56 0.15
C GLU A 108 -19.13 14.01 1.58
N LYS A 109 -18.38 13.51 2.57
CA LYS A 109 -18.53 13.86 4.00
C LYS A 109 -17.39 14.75 4.49
N THR A 110 -16.28 14.74 3.77
CA THR A 110 -15.10 15.54 4.05
C THR A 110 -15.32 16.96 3.54
N ASN A 111 -15.27 17.93 4.45
CA ASN A 111 -15.47 19.34 4.11
C ASN A 111 -14.19 20.13 4.42
N GLY A 112 -14.02 21.26 3.72
CA GLY A 112 -12.94 22.21 3.96
C GLY A 112 -11.76 22.05 3.00
N ASN A 113 -10.74 22.88 3.20
CA ASN A 113 -9.52 22.85 2.41
C ASN A 113 -8.34 22.44 3.28
N PHE A 114 -7.42 21.69 2.68
CA PHE A 114 -6.26 21.12 3.35
C PHE A 114 -4.97 21.66 2.73
N ASP A 115 -3.99 21.94 3.58
CA ASP A 115 -2.67 22.40 3.13
C ASP A 115 -1.92 21.28 2.41
N VAL A 116 -2.08 20.04 2.86
CA VAL A 116 -1.53 18.85 2.18
C VAL A 116 -2.56 17.73 2.12
N ILE A 117 -2.75 17.17 0.93
CA ILE A 117 -3.55 15.96 0.73
C ILE A 117 -2.62 14.80 0.34
N LEU A 118 -2.74 13.70 1.06
CA LEU A 118 -2.04 12.44 0.85
C LEU A 118 -3.01 11.42 0.26
N CYS A 119 -2.51 10.56 -0.62
CA CYS A 119 -3.23 9.37 -1.05
C CYS A 119 -2.21 8.35 -1.53
N ARG A 120 -2.17 7.18 -0.88
CA ARG A 120 -1.17 6.16 -1.16
C ARG A 120 -1.82 4.81 -1.36
N GLN A 121 -1.59 4.20 -2.51
CA GLN A 121 -2.09 2.85 -2.85
C GLN A 121 -3.61 2.72 -2.64
N ALA A 122 -4.33 3.78 -2.99
CA ALA A 122 -5.77 3.92 -2.82
C ALA A 122 -6.34 4.76 -3.98
N PRO A 123 -7.63 4.57 -4.33
CA PRO A 123 -8.29 5.38 -5.35
C PRO A 123 -8.38 6.85 -4.91
N PHE A 124 -8.30 7.76 -5.89
CA PHE A 124 -8.51 9.20 -5.69
C PHE A 124 -9.24 9.81 -6.89
N ASP A 125 -10.06 10.84 -6.65
CA ASP A 125 -10.63 11.67 -7.72
C ASP A 125 -9.83 12.97 -7.86
N SER A 126 -9.13 13.14 -8.98
CA SER A 126 -8.20 14.27 -9.15
C SER A 126 -8.88 15.63 -9.07
N ALA A 127 -10.10 15.78 -9.58
CA ALA A 127 -10.83 17.04 -9.54
C ALA A 127 -11.31 17.35 -8.10
N THR A 128 -11.83 16.33 -7.41
CA THR A 128 -12.22 16.45 -6.01
C THR A 128 -11.03 16.83 -5.13
N ILE A 129 -9.88 16.16 -5.28
CA ILE A 129 -8.65 16.47 -4.54
C ILE A 129 -8.21 17.92 -4.81
N TYR A 130 -8.19 18.33 -6.09
CA TYR A 130 -7.80 19.68 -6.47
C TYR A 130 -8.68 20.75 -5.79
N ASN A 131 -10.00 20.53 -5.74
CA ASN A 131 -10.95 21.46 -5.12
C ASN A 131 -10.84 21.54 -3.60
N HIS A 132 -10.30 20.50 -2.96
CA HIS A 132 -10.07 20.45 -1.51
C HIS A 132 -8.67 20.92 -1.09
N LEU A 133 -7.80 21.30 -2.03
CA LEU A 133 -6.52 21.90 -1.67
C LEU A 133 -6.68 23.36 -1.25
N SER A 134 -5.96 23.77 -0.22
CA SER A 134 -5.71 25.17 0.11
C SER A 134 -4.91 25.84 -1.02
N LEU A 135 -4.96 27.17 -1.08
CA LEU A 135 -4.13 27.93 -2.00
C LEU A 135 -2.64 27.62 -1.75
N ARG A 136 -1.94 27.14 -2.80
CA ARG A 136 -0.54 26.66 -2.74
C ARG A 136 -0.33 25.41 -1.86
N GLY A 137 -1.39 24.65 -1.60
CA GLY A 137 -1.30 23.33 -0.98
C GLY A 137 -0.65 22.28 -1.89
N TYR A 138 -0.30 21.15 -1.31
CA TYR A 138 0.35 20.04 -2.02
C TYR A 138 -0.54 18.80 -2.05
N PHE A 139 -0.63 18.17 -3.21
CA PHE A 139 -1.10 16.80 -3.33
C PHE A 139 0.09 15.88 -3.53
N ILE A 140 0.27 14.90 -2.64
CA ILE A 140 1.41 13.98 -2.65
C ILE A 140 0.90 12.54 -2.67
N THR A 141 1.11 11.86 -3.79
CA THR A 141 0.59 10.51 -4.01
C THR A 141 1.67 9.53 -4.44
N GLN A 142 1.49 8.27 -4.04
CA GLN A 142 2.27 7.12 -4.51
C GLN A 142 1.31 5.99 -4.86
N GLN A 143 1.38 5.50 -6.09
CA GLN A 143 0.55 4.41 -6.59
C GLN A 143 1.41 3.25 -7.09
N VAL A 144 0.79 2.09 -7.27
CA VAL A 144 1.45 0.92 -7.86
C VAL A 144 1.73 1.17 -9.35
N GLY A 145 2.96 0.87 -9.78
CA GLY A 145 3.38 0.97 -11.19
C GLY A 145 3.07 -0.30 -11.98
N GLU A 146 3.20 -0.24 -13.32
CA GLU A 146 2.88 -1.34 -14.26
C GLU A 146 3.56 -2.66 -13.87
N LYS A 147 4.79 -2.60 -13.37
CA LYS A 147 5.61 -3.79 -13.06
C LYS A 147 5.35 -4.39 -11.69
N ASN A 148 4.41 -3.83 -10.91
CA ASN A 148 4.02 -4.36 -9.62
C ASN A 148 3.65 -5.85 -9.74
N MET A 149 4.33 -6.70 -8.97
CA MET A 149 4.16 -8.16 -8.97
C MET A 149 4.26 -8.83 -10.36
N SER A 150 4.96 -8.23 -11.32
CA SER A 150 4.98 -8.70 -12.71
C SER A 150 5.39 -10.17 -12.88
N ASN A 151 6.27 -10.67 -12.02
CA ASN A 151 6.72 -12.05 -11.99
C ASN A 151 5.63 -13.03 -11.53
N ILE A 152 4.81 -12.65 -10.54
CA ILE A 152 3.64 -13.43 -10.09
C ILE A 152 2.51 -13.34 -11.11
N LYS A 153 2.17 -12.12 -11.57
CA LYS A 153 1.12 -11.89 -12.57
C LYS A 153 1.37 -12.65 -13.87
N LYS A 154 2.63 -12.75 -14.30
CA LYS A 154 3.03 -13.56 -15.47
C LYS A 154 2.70 -15.04 -15.29
N VAL A 155 2.95 -15.61 -14.12
CA VAL A 155 2.62 -17.02 -13.81
C VAL A 155 1.10 -17.24 -13.83
N LEU A 156 0.34 -16.24 -13.38
CA LEU A 156 -1.11 -16.25 -13.36
C LEU A 156 -1.76 -15.90 -14.71
N ASN A 157 -0.96 -15.66 -15.76
CA ASN A 157 -1.43 -15.21 -17.09
C ASN A 157 -2.31 -13.95 -17.03
N MET A 158 -2.03 -13.04 -16.09
CA MET A 158 -2.74 -11.78 -15.98
C MET A 158 -2.23 -10.79 -17.02
N GLU A 159 -3.15 -10.03 -17.60
CA GLU A 159 -2.80 -8.94 -18.50
C GLU A 159 -2.01 -7.86 -17.77
N LYS A 160 -1.21 -7.12 -18.54
CA LYS A 160 -0.51 -5.95 -18.01
C LYS A 160 -1.53 -4.89 -17.60
N SER A 161 -1.36 -4.36 -16.40
CA SER A 161 -2.18 -3.26 -15.89
C SER A 161 -1.65 -1.93 -16.41
N GLU A 162 -2.53 -1.06 -16.88
CA GLU A 162 -2.20 0.35 -17.14
C GLU A 162 -1.75 1.04 -15.83
N PRO A 163 -0.91 2.09 -15.90
CA PRO A 163 -0.51 2.83 -14.71
C PRO A 163 -1.72 3.48 -14.04
N VAL A 164 -1.81 3.31 -12.72
CA VAL A 164 -2.91 3.86 -11.90
C VAL A 164 -2.97 5.39 -11.95
N ILE A 165 -1.84 6.04 -12.24
CA ILE A 165 -1.72 7.49 -12.29
C ILE A 165 -0.89 7.94 -13.49
N THR A 166 -1.36 8.99 -14.17
CA THR A 166 -0.63 9.64 -15.25
C THR A 166 -0.44 11.14 -14.98
N SER A 167 0.64 11.71 -15.49
CA SER A 167 0.87 13.16 -15.38
C SER A 167 -0.23 13.98 -16.06
N GLN A 168 -0.77 13.48 -17.17
CA GLN A 168 -1.83 14.12 -17.96
C GLN A 168 -3.14 14.23 -17.18
N GLN A 169 -3.50 13.18 -16.44
CA GLN A 169 -4.66 13.19 -15.54
C GLN A 169 -4.54 14.32 -14.50
N LEU A 170 -3.37 14.45 -13.86
CA LEU A 170 -3.13 15.49 -12.85
C LEU A 170 -3.14 16.89 -13.48
N LEU A 171 -2.45 17.08 -14.61
CA LEU A 171 -2.45 18.36 -15.32
C LEU A 171 -3.86 18.77 -15.77
N GLY A 172 -4.65 17.80 -16.24
CA GLY A 172 -6.05 18.02 -16.67
C GLY A 172 -6.97 18.43 -15.53
N ALA A 173 -6.69 18.02 -14.29
CA ALA A 173 -7.43 18.44 -13.11
C ALA A 173 -7.03 19.83 -12.58
N GLY A 174 -5.97 20.45 -13.15
CA GLY A 174 -5.51 21.79 -12.78
C GLY A 174 -4.25 21.81 -11.91
N PHE A 175 -3.69 20.64 -11.55
CA PHE A 175 -2.45 20.60 -10.77
C PHE A 175 -1.27 21.17 -11.56
N LYS A 176 -0.38 21.86 -10.86
CA LYS A 176 0.98 22.11 -11.33
C LYS A 176 1.88 20.97 -10.88
N LEU A 177 2.44 20.23 -11.83
CA LEU A 177 3.36 19.14 -11.51
C LEU A 177 4.71 19.68 -11.02
N ILE A 178 5.12 19.27 -9.83
CA ILE A 178 6.42 19.61 -9.25
C ILE A 178 7.43 18.48 -9.49
N SER A 179 7.02 17.24 -9.27
CA SER A 179 7.82 16.05 -9.52
C SER A 179 6.92 14.87 -9.87
N PHE A 180 7.41 13.99 -10.75
CA PHE A 180 6.79 12.72 -11.10
C PHE A 180 7.91 11.70 -11.30
N MET A 181 7.99 10.72 -10.41
CA MET A 181 9.10 9.79 -10.33
C MET A 181 8.58 8.37 -10.19
N GLU A 182 9.31 7.42 -10.75
CA GLU A 182 9.00 6.01 -10.67
C GLU A 182 10.30 5.23 -10.43
N TYR A 183 10.22 4.16 -9.66
CA TYR A 183 11.26 3.15 -9.60
C TYR A 183 10.64 1.77 -9.47
N ASN A 184 11.43 0.76 -9.83
CA ASN A 184 11.15 -0.64 -9.55
C ASN A 184 12.09 -1.10 -8.46
N VAL A 185 11.59 -1.89 -7.52
CA VAL A 185 12.39 -2.43 -6.42
C VAL A 185 12.07 -3.91 -6.26
N GLU A 186 13.12 -4.70 -6.06
CA GLU A 186 12.99 -6.11 -5.76
C GLU A 186 12.69 -6.32 -4.28
N TYR A 187 11.68 -7.14 -4.00
CA TYR A 187 11.38 -7.68 -2.68
C TYR A 187 11.61 -9.18 -2.69
N VAL A 188 12.33 -9.68 -1.68
CA VAL A 188 12.52 -11.10 -1.42
C VAL A 188 11.72 -11.45 -0.17
N VAL A 189 10.73 -12.33 -0.31
CA VAL A 189 10.02 -12.94 0.82
C VAL A 189 10.78 -14.22 1.21
N LYS A 190 11.25 -14.28 2.46
CA LYS A 190 12.26 -15.26 2.88
C LYS A 190 11.69 -16.58 3.39
N ASP A 191 10.39 -16.63 3.69
CA ASP A 191 9.68 -17.83 4.11
C ASP A 191 8.26 -17.92 3.51
N ILE A 192 7.69 -19.13 3.53
CA ILE A 192 6.41 -19.41 2.90
C ILE A 192 5.25 -18.82 3.71
N GLU A 193 5.39 -18.74 5.02
CA GLU A 193 4.42 -18.15 5.93
C GLU A 193 4.21 -16.67 5.61
N SER A 194 5.27 -15.91 5.41
CA SER A 194 5.20 -14.51 5.00
C SER A 194 4.59 -14.34 3.61
N LEU A 195 4.92 -15.22 2.66
CA LEU A 195 4.36 -15.15 1.30
C LEU A 195 2.86 -15.41 1.31
N VAL A 196 2.41 -16.45 2.01
CA VAL A 196 0.99 -16.79 2.15
C VAL A 196 0.26 -15.73 2.97
N PHE A 197 0.86 -15.16 4.03
CA PHE A 197 0.31 -14.05 4.79
C PHE A 197 0.03 -12.83 3.90
N TRP A 198 1.01 -12.47 3.07
CA TRP A 198 0.88 -11.36 2.13
C TRP A 198 -0.18 -11.63 1.06
N LEU A 199 -0.14 -12.78 0.39
CA LEU A 199 -1.15 -13.13 -0.63
C LEU A 199 -2.56 -13.11 -0.04
N LYS A 200 -2.78 -13.68 1.16
CA LYS A 200 -4.09 -13.62 1.84
C LYS A 200 -4.59 -12.21 2.13
N ALA A 201 -3.70 -11.23 2.22
CA ALA A 201 -4.07 -9.85 2.47
C ALA A 201 -4.51 -9.10 1.21
N LEU A 202 -4.21 -9.62 0.02
CA LEU A 202 -4.54 -8.99 -1.25
C LEU A 202 -5.97 -9.36 -1.67
N ASP A 203 -6.82 -8.35 -1.82
CA ASP A 203 -8.19 -8.46 -2.33
C ASP A 203 -8.41 -7.49 -3.49
N MET A 204 -9.50 -7.67 -4.25
CA MET A 204 -9.80 -6.81 -5.40
C MET A 204 -10.25 -5.39 -5.04
N LEU A 205 -10.51 -5.09 -3.75
CA LEU A 205 -10.86 -3.74 -3.30
C LEU A 205 -9.59 -2.89 -3.15
N HIS A 206 -8.47 -3.51 -2.80
CA HIS A 206 -7.24 -2.81 -2.42
C HIS A 206 -6.01 -3.20 -3.24
N SER A 207 -6.12 -4.23 -4.08
CA SER A 207 -5.02 -4.80 -4.87
C SER A 207 -5.48 -5.14 -6.29
N ASP A 208 -4.51 -5.24 -7.19
CA ASP A 208 -4.70 -5.68 -8.58
C ASP A 208 -4.63 -7.21 -8.74
N LEU A 209 -4.59 -7.94 -7.61
CA LEU A 209 -4.54 -9.39 -7.51
C LEU A 209 -5.40 -9.85 -6.33
N ASP A 210 -6.28 -10.83 -6.55
CA ASP A 210 -6.93 -11.59 -5.49
C ASP A 210 -6.02 -12.75 -5.05
N GLY A 211 -5.33 -12.55 -3.93
CA GLY A 211 -4.41 -13.56 -3.42
C GLY A 211 -5.11 -14.72 -2.72
N ALA A 212 -6.40 -14.62 -2.38
CA ALA A 212 -7.16 -15.75 -1.84
C ALA A 212 -7.30 -16.87 -2.89
N VAL A 213 -7.48 -16.51 -4.16
CA VAL A 213 -7.47 -17.47 -5.29
C VAL A 213 -6.11 -18.16 -5.42
N VAL A 214 -5.02 -17.41 -5.21
CA VAL A 214 -3.65 -17.93 -5.31
C VAL A 214 -3.37 -18.97 -4.23
N VAL A 215 -3.80 -18.73 -2.99
CA VAL A 215 -3.53 -19.64 -1.87
C VAL A 215 -4.61 -20.72 -1.70
N ALA A 216 -5.65 -20.73 -2.52
CA ALA A 216 -6.66 -21.79 -2.50
C ALA A 216 -6.15 -23.09 -3.14
N ASP A 217 -5.21 -23.00 -4.07
CA ASP A 217 -4.70 -24.13 -4.85
C ASP A 217 -3.17 -24.20 -4.77
N ALA A 218 -2.65 -25.29 -4.19
CA ALA A 218 -1.23 -25.53 -4.06
C ALA A 218 -0.51 -25.62 -5.42
N ASP A 219 -1.17 -26.05 -6.49
CA ASP A 219 -0.55 -26.09 -7.82
C ASP A 219 -0.29 -24.67 -8.35
N VAL A 220 -1.17 -23.72 -8.05
CA VAL A 220 -0.98 -22.30 -8.40
C VAL A 220 0.19 -21.71 -7.62
N LEU A 221 0.22 -21.95 -6.30
CA LEU A 221 1.34 -21.53 -5.44
C LEU A 221 2.67 -22.13 -5.93
N ASN A 222 2.69 -23.43 -6.22
CA ASN A 222 3.90 -24.14 -6.69
C ASN A 222 4.39 -23.61 -8.04
N LYS A 223 3.49 -23.23 -8.96
CA LYS A 223 3.87 -22.55 -10.20
C LYS A 223 4.54 -21.20 -9.93
N ILE A 224 4.04 -20.43 -8.95
CA ILE A 224 4.67 -19.17 -8.56
C ILE A 224 6.06 -19.44 -8.00
N LEU A 225 6.21 -20.41 -7.09
CA LEU A 225 7.52 -20.74 -6.51
C LEU A 225 8.52 -21.22 -7.57
N GLY A 226 8.09 -22.04 -8.53
CA GLY A 226 8.97 -22.63 -9.54
C GLY A 226 9.70 -21.61 -10.43
N GLY A 227 9.18 -20.40 -10.59
CA GLY A 227 9.79 -19.34 -11.39
C GLY A 227 10.43 -18.20 -10.59
N ASN A 228 10.32 -18.21 -9.26
CA ASN A 228 10.56 -17.02 -8.43
C ASN A 228 11.40 -17.28 -7.16
N VAL A 229 12.02 -18.45 -7.04
CA VAL A 229 12.91 -18.76 -5.91
C VAL A 229 14.36 -18.44 -6.29
N ASP A 230 15.00 -17.55 -5.51
CA ASP A 230 16.41 -17.24 -5.66
C ASP A 230 17.26 -18.43 -5.17
N VAL A 231 17.73 -19.24 -6.13
CA VAL A 231 18.61 -20.38 -5.88
C VAL A 231 20.07 -19.98 -5.67
N THR A 232 20.44 -18.72 -5.88
CA THR A 232 21.83 -18.24 -5.84
C THR A 232 22.27 -17.77 -4.46
N ARG A 233 21.35 -17.30 -3.61
CA ARG A 233 21.64 -16.92 -2.22
C ARG A 233 21.81 -18.10 -1.25
N GLY A 234 21.56 -19.33 -1.69
CA GLY A 234 21.76 -20.54 -0.89
C GLY A 234 23.21 -21.01 -0.75
N ASN A 235 24.16 -20.40 -1.47
CA ASN A 235 25.56 -20.85 -1.53
C ASN A 235 26.59 -19.85 -0.98
N ILE A 236 26.17 -18.77 -0.32
CA ILE A 236 27.11 -17.87 0.38
C ILE A 236 27.14 -18.30 1.86
N GLY A 237 27.75 -19.44 2.14
CA GLY A 237 27.77 -20.00 3.50
C GLY A 237 28.34 -21.41 3.59
N CYS A 238 29.60 -21.59 3.20
CA CYS A 238 30.56 -22.52 3.81
C CYS A 238 31.94 -21.86 3.76
#